data_AF-A0AAN8A645-F1
#
_entry.id   AF-A0AAN8A645-F1
#
_cell.length_a   1.000
_cell.length_b   1.000
_cell.length_c   1.000
_cell.angle_alpha   90.00
_cell.angle_beta   90.00
_cell.angle_gamma   90.00
#
_symmetry.space_group_name_H-M   'P 1'
#
loop_
_entity.id
_entity.type
_entity.pdbx_description
1 polymer ?
#
loop_
_entity_poly.entity_id
_entity_poly.type
_entity_poly.pdbx_seq_one_letter_code
_entity_poly.pdbx_strand_id
1 'polypeptide(L)'
;MSDFAIDIEKTIKDLISNNKYFQFSADWCPDCQYTNSIWTKFGVTEKMFIFDIGSFPKADQEKWRSTFQEITGSRNLPTILVDGKIWGTEKELHNFEDNGTLEAELKKIGLLK
;
A
#
# COMPACT_ATOMS: atom_id res chain seq x y z
N MET A 1 -20.66 4.70 25.62
CA MET A 1 -20.74 5.82 24.66
C MET A 1 -20.35 5.24 23.31
N SER A 2 -21.31 5.28 22.38
CA SER A 2 -21.44 4.61 21.08
C SER A 2 -20.25 3.80 20.53
N ASP A 3 -20.44 2.48 20.51
CA ASP A 3 -19.74 1.49 19.69
C ASP A 3 -20.03 1.73 18.19
N PHE A 4 -19.42 2.74 17.58
CA PHE A 4 -19.24 2.73 16.13
C PHE A 4 -18.19 1.65 15.82
N ALA A 5 -18.64 0.41 15.69
CA ALA A 5 -17.82 -0.63 15.11
C ALA A 5 -17.45 -0.19 13.68
N ILE A 6 -16.19 0.14 13.47
CA ILE A 6 -15.67 0.42 12.13
C ILE A 6 -15.84 -0.87 11.32
N ASP A 7 -16.58 -0.77 10.23
CA ASP A 7 -16.59 -1.81 9.20
C ASP A 7 -15.26 -1.70 8.43
N ILE A 8 -14.27 -2.45 8.90
CA ILE A 8 -12.91 -2.49 8.34
C ILE A 8 -12.97 -2.96 6.89
N GLU A 9 -13.78 -3.97 6.58
CA GLU A 9 -13.90 -4.54 5.24
C GLU A 9 -14.41 -3.49 4.26
N LYS A 10 -15.53 -2.83 4.58
CA LYS A 10 -16.07 -1.75 3.76
C LYS A 10 -15.06 -0.61 3.61
N THR A 11 -14.38 -0.24 4.69
CA THR A 11 -13.39 0.84 4.66
C THR A 11 -12.23 0.51 3.72
N ILE A 12 -11.66 -0.71 3.81
CA ILE A 12 -10.60 -1.14 2.89
C ILE A 12 -11.08 -1.12 1.44
N LYS A 13 -12.28 -1.65 1.16
CA LYS A 13 -12.84 -1.65 -0.19
C LYS A 13 -13.02 -0.24 -0.74
N ASP A 14 -13.57 0.67 0.06
CA ASP A 14 -13.79 2.07 -0.31
C ASP A 14 -12.44 2.78 -0.57
N LEU A 15 -11.44 2.55 0.29
CA LEU A 15 -10.10 3.12 0.10
C LEU A 15 -9.43 2.61 -1.18
N ILE A 16 -9.52 1.31 -1.46
CA ILE A 16 -8.95 0.71 -2.68
C ILE A 16 -9.69 1.22 -3.93
N SER A 17 -11.02 1.31 -3.91
CA SER A 17 -11.80 1.73 -5.08
C SER A 17 -11.64 3.21 -5.40
N ASN A 18 -11.44 4.05 -4.39
CA ASN A 18 -11.34 5.50 -4.56
C ASN A 18 -9.94 5.99 -4.90
N ASN A 19 -8.92 5.13 -4.77
CA ASN A 19 -7.53 5.51 -4.99
C ASN A 19 -6.88 4.61 -6.04
N LYS A 20 -6.56 5.21 -7.20
CA LYS A 20 -5.87 4.50 -8.28
C LYS A 20 -4.55 3.89 -7.82
N TYR A 21 -3.74 4.66 -7.10
CA TYR A 21 -2.47 4.20 -6.53
C TYR A 21 -2.60 4.16 -5.02
N PHE A 22 -2.65 2.95 -4.47
CA PHE A 22 -2.88 2.72 -3.05
C PHE A 22 -1.72 1.92 -2.46
N GLN A 23 -1.30 2.25 -1.25
CA GLN A 23 -0.32 1.49 -0.49
C GLN A 23 -0.88 1.20 0.90
N PHE A 24 -0.86 -0.09 1.27
CA PHE A 24 -1.07 -0.52 2.65
C PHE A 24 0.27 -0.54 3.38
N SER A 25 0.38 0.20 4.48
CA SER A 25 1.66 0.54 5.13
C SER A 25 1.58 0.44 6.66
N ALA A 26 2.74 0.36 7.29
CA ALA A 26 2.92 0.68 8.71
C ALA A 26 4.26 1.42 8.91
N ASP A 27 4.23 2.59 9.54
CA ASP A 27 5.37 3.52 9.68
C ASP A 27 6.63 2.90 10.32
N TRP A 28 6.46 1.97 11.26
CA TRP A 28 7.54 1.26 11.95
C TRP A 28 8.22 0.19 11.09
N CYS A 29 7.66 -0.16 9.92
CA CYS A 29 8.19 -1.20 9.04
C CYS A 29 9.29 -0.65 8.12
N PRO A 30 10.51 -1.22 8.13
CA PRO A 30 11.61 -0.75 7.28
C PRO A 30 11.28 -0.86 5.78
N ASP A 31 10.58 -1.91 5.37
CA ASP A 31 10.18 -2.14 3.97
C ASP A 31 9.19 -1.07 3.47
N CYS A 32 8.33 -0.58 4.37
CA CYS A 32 7.43 0.54 4.10
C CYS A 32 8.21 1.85 3.94
N GLN A 33 9.22 2.10 4.77
CA GLN A 33 10.09 3.26 4.65
C GLN A 33 10.88 3.25 3.33
N TYR A 34 11.39 2.09 2.93
CA TYR A 34 12.04 1.91 1.63
C TYR A 34 11.07 2.23 0.48
N THR A 35 9.86 1.67 0.49
CA THR A 35 8.85 1.94 -0.54
C THR A 35 8.49 3.43 -0.62
N ASN A 36 8.35 4.11 0.52
CA ASN A 36 8.10 5.56 0.57
C ASN A 36 9.28 6.38 -0.01
N SER A 37 10.51 5.90 0.18
CA SER A 37 11.70 6.53 -0.40
C SER A 37 11.70 6.48 -1.93
N ILE A 38 11.15 5.41 -2.53
CA ILE A 38 10.99 5.30 -3.98
C ILE A 38 10.01 6.36 -4.49
N TRP A 39 8.86 6.52 -3.84
CA TRP A 39 7.89 7.56 -4.23
C TRP A 39 8.48 8.96 -4.16
N THR A 40 9.29 9.21 -3.12
CA THR A 40 9.99 10.47 -2.94
C THR A 40 11.05 10.70 -4.03
N LYS A 41 11.87 9.68 -4.33
CA LYS A 41 12.89 9.69 -5.38
C LYS A 41 12.32 10.03 -6.76
N PHE A 42 11.13 9.52 -7.06
CA PHE A 42 10.45 9.74 -8.33
C PHE A 42 9.49 10.95 -8.33
N GLY A 43 9.35 11.65 -7.19
CA GLY A 43 8.46 12.82 -7.07
C GLY A 43 6.97 12.48 -7.23
N VAL A 44 6.55 11.27 -6.84
CA VAL A 44 5.18 10.76 -7.01
C VAL A 44 4.45 10.51 -5.70
N THR A 45 5.03 10.87 -4.54
CA THR A 45 4.40 10.70 -3.23
C THR A 45 2.98 11.26 -3.18
N GLU A 46 2.75 12.46 -3.72
CA GLU A 46 1.42 13.10 -3.76
C GLU A 46 0.37 12.37 -4.62
N LYS A 47 0.79 11.42 -5.45
CA LYS A 47 -0.11 10.57 -6.24
C LYS A 47 -0.52 9.30 -5.50
N MET A 48 0.21 8.94 -4.44
CA MET A 48 0.00 7.72 -3.67
C MET A 48 -0.97 8.00 -2.53
N PHE A 49 -2.00 7.16 -2.39
CA PHE A 49 -2.73 7.07 -1.14
C PHE A 49 -2.06 6.03 -0.24
N ILE A 50 -1.37 6.50 0.80
CA ILE A 50 -0.68 5.65 1.76
C ILE A 50 -1.58 5.49 2.99
N PHE A 51 -2.13 4.30 3.19
CA PHE A 51 -2.89 3.97 4.38
C PHE A 51 -1.98 3.32 5.42
N ASP A 52 -1.66 4.07 6.47
CA ASP A 52 -0.74 3.66 7.52
C ASP A 52 -1.48 3.21 8.78
N ILE A 53 -1.32 1.94 9.16
CA ILE A 53 -1.91 1.37 10.39
C ILE A 53 -0.98 1.43 11.61
N GLY A 54 0.24 1.95 11.46
CA GLY A 54 1.30 1.90 12.47
C GLY A 54 0.92 2.56 13.79
N SER A 55 0.09 3.62 13.73
CA SER A 55 -0.44 4.33 14.89
C SER A 55 -1.61 3.63 15.60
N PHE A 56 -2.21 2.59 15.00
CA PHE A 56 -3.36 1.90 15.58
C PHE A 56 -2.95 0.97 16.73
N PRO A 57 -3.85 0.63 17.67
CA PRO A 57 -3.60 -0.41 18.65
C PRO A 57 -3.22 -1.73 17.99
N LYS A 58 -2.29 -2.51 18.57
CA LYS A 58 -1.82 -3.79 18.00
C LYS A 58 -2.95 -4.76 17.63
N ALA A 59 -3.99 -4.82 18.46
CA ALA A 59 -5.16 -5.67 18.20
C ALA A 59 -5.91 -5.25 16.93
N ASP A 60 -5.98 -3.95 16.63
CA ASP A 60 -6.63 -3.46 15.43
C ASP A 60 -5.71 -3.59 14.22
N GLN A 61 -4.40 -3.35 14.36
CA GLN A 61 -3.43 -3.61 13.29
C GLN A 61 -3.59 -5.04 12.73
N GLU A 62 -3.73 -6.02 13.62
CA GLU A 62 -3.92 -7.42 13.24
C GLU A 62 -5.25 -7.65 12.51
N LYS A 63 -6.35 -7.04 12.97
CA LYS A 63 -7.66 -7.10 12.27
C LYS A 63 -7.57 -6.47 10.88
N TRP A 64 -6.95 -5.30 10.76
CA TRP A 64 -6.75 -4.63 9.48
C TRP A 64 -5.95 -5.50 8.51
N ARG A 65 -4.84 -6.11 8.98
CA ARG A 65 -4.02 -7.02 8.15
C ARG A 65 -4.76 -8.29 7.72
N SER A 66 -5.52 -8.91 8.62
CA SER A 66 -6.32 -10.10 8.29
C SER A 66 -7.41 -9.77 7.27
N THR A 67 -8.16 -8.71 7.51
CA THR A 67 -9.24 -8.28 6.60
C THR A 67 -8.69 -7.86 5.24
N PHE A 68 -7.55 -7.16 5.23
CA PHE A 68 -6.86 -6.79 3.98
C PHE A 68 -6.41 -8.01 3.18
N GLN A 69 -5.91 -9.05 3.86
CA GLN A 69 -5.55 -10.32 3.23
C GLN A 69 -6.77 -11.02 2.64
N GLU A 70 -7.91 -11.03 3.35
CA GLU A 70 -9.16 -11.63 2.84
C GLU A 70 -9.66 -10.92 1.56
N ILE A 71 -9.49 -9.60 1.47
CA ILE A 71 -9.92 -8.79 0.32
C ILE A 71 -8.94 -8.90 -0.86
N THR A 72 -7.63 -8.82 -0.59
CA THR A 72 -6.60 -8.62 -1.64
C THR A 72 -5.78 -9.87 -1.94
N GLY A 73 -5.77 -10.85 -1.04
CA GLY A 73 -4.88 -12.00 -1.08
C GLY A 73 -3.46 -11.75 -0.53
N SER A 74 -3.10 -10.50 -0.19
CA SER A 74 -1.81 -10.16 0.41
C SER A 74 -1.97 -9.73 1.87
N ARG A 75 -1.09 -10.26 2.73
CA ARG A 75 -0.97 -9.87 4.15
C ARG A 75 0.28 -9.02 4.42
N ASN A 76 1.13 -8.86 3.40
CA ASN A 76 2.45 -8.28 3.56
C ASN A 76 2.37 -6.76 3.60
N LEU A 77 3.23 -6.16 4.41
CA LEU A 77 3.46 -4.73 4.42
C LEU A 77 4.87 -4.50 3.87
N PRO A 78 5.06 -3.59 2.91
CA PRO A 78 4.03 -2.86 2.17
C PRO A 78 3.35 -3.73 1.11
N THR A 79 2.09 -3.41 0.79
CA THR A 79 1.42 -3.91 -0.44
C THR A 79 0.93 -2.72 -1.26
N ILE A 80 1.26 -2.71 -2.54
CA ILE A 80 0.94 -1.64 -3.49
C ILE A 80 -0.12 -2.15 -4.45
N LEU A 81 -1.21 -1.40 -4.55
CA LEU A 81 -2.29 -1.65 -5.48
C LEU A 81 -2.35 -0.56 -6.54
N VAL A 82 -2.59 -0.99 -7.77
CA VAL A 82 -2.88 -0.13 -8.91
C VAL A 82 -4.23 -0.57 -9.48
N ASP A 83 -5.17 0.37 -9.61
CA ASP A 83 -6.53 0.10 -10.10
C ASP A 83 -7.19 -1.08 -9.37
N GLY A 84 -7.02 -1.12 -8.05
CA GLY A 84 -7.58 -2.14 -7.16
C GLY A 84 -6.94 -3.53 -7.23
N LYS A 85 -5.83 -3.70 -7.95
CA LYS A 85 -5.10 -4.97 -8.06
C LYS A 85 -3.70 -4.83 -7.48
N ILE A 86 -3.20 -5.89 -6.86
CA ILE A 86 -1.80 -5.93 -6.40
C ILE A 86 -0.88 -5.75 -7.60
N TRP A 87 -0.07 -4.70 -7.54
CA TRP A 87 0.99 -4.45 -8.52
C TRP A 87 2.35 -4.88 -7.98
N GLY A 88 2.60 -4.73 -6.68
CA GLY A 88 3.85 -5.18 -6.07
C GLY A 88 3.91 -4.99 -4.56
N THR A 89 4.98 -5.52 -3.99
CA THR A 89 5.45 -5.32 -2.62
C THR A 89 6.86 -4.74 -2.66
N GLU A 90 7.51 -4.58 -1.51
CA GLU A 90 8.93 -4.19 -1.43
C GLU A 90 9.81 -5.11 -2.30
N LYS A 91 9.53 -6.42 -2.33
CA LYS A 91 10.28 -7.39 -3.14
C LYS A 91 10.22 -7.08 -4.64
N GLU A 92 9.04 -6.75 -5.16
CA GLU A 92 8.88 -6.37 -6.57
C GLU A 92 9.61 -5.07 -6.87
N LEU A 93 9.59 -4.10 -5.95
CA LEU A 93 10.36 -2.86 -6.11
C LEU A 93 11.86 -3.12 -6.18
N HIS A 94 12.41 -3.94 -5.28
CA HIS A 94 13.81 -4.37 -5.36
C HIS A 94 14.12 -5.07 -6.68
N ASN A 95 13.27 -6.02 -7.10
CA ASN A 95 13.47 -6.70 -8.38
C ASN A 95 13.50 -5.69 -9.55
N PHE A 96 12.67 -4.65 -9.53
CA PHE A 96 12.69 -3.65 -10.59
C PHE A 96 13.90 -2.71 -10.51
N GLU A 97 14.38 -2.36 -9.32
CA GLU A 97 15.64 -1.59 -9.18
C GLU A 97 16.85 -2.41 -9.62
N ASP A 98 16.96 -3.66 -9.18
CA ASP A 98 18.06 -4.56 -9.50
C ASP A 98 18.17 -4.85 -11.00
N ASN A 99 17.02 -4.93 -11.68
CA ASN A 99 16.95 -5.10 -13.13
C ASN A 99 17.02 -3.78 -13.92
N GLY A 100 17.05 -2.62 -13.25
CA GLY A 100 17.03 -1.31 -13.90
C GLY A 100 15.72 -1.00 -14.64
N THR A 101 14.62 -1.69 -14.33
CA THR A 101 13.32 -1.55 -15.01
C THR A 101 12.31 -0.70 -14.24
N LEU A 102 12.62 -0.27 -13.01
CA LEU A 102 11.65 0.41 -12.15
C LEU A 102 10.97 1.61 -12.81
N GLU A 103 11.71 2.54 -13.41
CA GLU A 103 11.10 3.70 -14.08
C GLU A 103 10.16 3.28 -15.20
N ALA A 104 10.52 2.25 -15.99
CA ALA A 104 9.70 1.75 -17.07
C ALA A 104 8.41 1.10 -16.54
N GLU A 105 8.48 0.33 -15.47
CA GLU A 105 7.29 -0.25 -14.82
C GLU A 105 6.36 0.84 -14.26
N LEU A 106 6.93 1.88 -13.64
CA LEU A 106 6.16 3.03 -13.15
C LEU A 106 5.49 3.83 -14.28
N LYS A 107 6.10 3.91 -15.47
CA LYS A 107 5.47 4.49 -16.67
C LYS A 107 4.36 3.59 -17.21
N LYS A 108 4.53 2.26 -17.23
CA LYS A 108 3.51 1.32 -17.70
C LYS A 108 2.20 1.43 -16.90
N ILE A 109 2.29 1.65 -15.59
CA ILE A 109 1.11 1.87 -14.74
C ILE A 109 0.60 3.31 -14.76
N GLY A 110 1.31 4.22 -15.42
CA GLY A 110 0.97 5.64 -15.53
C GLY A 110 1.26 6.46 -14.27
N LEU A 111 2.10 5.95 -13.35
CA LEU A 111 2.53 6.70 -12.17
C LEU A 111 3.55 7.77 -12.56
N LEU A 112 4.40 7.46 -13.54
CA LEU A 112 5.31 8.40 -14.20
C LEU A 112 4.80 8.77 -15.60
N LYS A 113 5.23 9.95 -16.07
CA LYS A 113 4.98 10.43 -17.44
C LYS A 113 6.06 9.94 -18.40
#